data_AF-A0D7W1-F1
#
_entry.id   AF-A0D7W1-F1
#
_cell.length_a   1.000
_cell.length_b   1.000
_cell.length_c   1.000
_cell.angle_alpha   90.00
_cell.angle_beta   90.00
_cell.angle_gamma   90.00
#
_symmetry.space_group_name_H-M   'P 1'
#
loop_
_entity.id
_entity.type
_entity.pdbx_description
1 polymer ?
#
loop_
_entity_poly.entity_id
_entity_poly.type
_entity_poly.pdbx_seq_one_letter_code
_entity_poly.pdbx_strand_id
1 'polypeptide(L)'
;MQLQYKIDIIFYIVIQFMLNKFTLQFKDQLLEEKYQDYQLISNRLPLFKHLTLGLTLAGIVRLCQILIYGGSVIWLIPVLFVVGVISLGSFIIMKKKYLRIALIFINHLLIVSSLEVDNQCSPHYYYLRGASMMCIHLVILLQSEFVDAFFSLIIITTIRLLTIFLQDSIFPYPSIMAAILLIFYLLYVIYKNNLAFRSQFQLSCLDNQWDQAITTLIDDPYLLIDFNQNNLILIQLPK
;
A
#
# COMPACT_ATOMS: atom_id res chain seq x y z
N MET A 1 -40.64 20.59 -4.23
CA MET A 1 -40.01 19.76 -3.17
C MET A 1 -39.68 18.34 -3.60
N GLN A 2 -40.60 17.56 -4.19
CA GLN A 2 -40.32 16.15 -4.57
C GLN A 2 -39.28 15.96 -5.70
N LEU A 3 -39.10 16.95 -6.59
CA LEU A 3 -38.12 16.85 -7.68
C LEU A 3 -36.66 17.00 -7.19
N GLN A 4 -36.45 17.79 -6.14
CA GLN A 4 -35.13 18.11 -5.59
C GLN A 4 -34.55 16.92 -4.82
N TYR A 5 -35.39 16.23 -4.05
CA TYR A 5 -35.04 14.99 -3.36
C TYR A 5 -34.62 13.86 -4.32
N LYS A 6 -35.24 13.78 -5.50
CA LYS A 6 -34.89 12.78 -6.53
C LYS A 6 -33.51 13.05 -7.15
N ILE A 7 -33.15 14.33 -7.33
CA ILE A 7 -31.86 14.75 -7.88
C ILE A 7 -30.74 14.47 -6.85
N ASP A 8 -30.99 14.75 -5.57
CA ASP A 8 -30.00 14.51 -4.51
C ASP A 8 -29.70 13.01 -4.31
N ILE A 9 -30.72 12.14 -4.44
CA ILE A 9 -30.55 10.69 -4.38
C ILE A 9 -29.74 10.18 -5.58
N ILE A 10 -30.04 10.65 -6.80
CA ILE A 10 -29.29 10.25 -8.00
C ILE A 10 -27.84 10.75 -7.91
N PHE A 11 -27.62 11.97 -7.45
CA PHE A 11 -26.28 12.54 -7.27
C PHE A 11 -25.49 11.77 -6.21
N TYR A 12 -26.12 11.41 -5.09
CA TYR A 12 -25.51 10.58 -4.05
C TYR A 12 -25.15 9.18 -4.56
N ILE A 13 -26.04 8.53 -5.33
CA ILE A 13 -25.79 7.22 -5.93
C ILE A 13 -24.65 7.29 -6.97
N VAL A 14 -24.63 8.33 -7.81
CA VAL A 14 -23.56 8.53 -8.79
C VAL A 14 -22.22 8.80 -8.11
N ILE A 15 -22.20 9.61 -7.05
CA ILE A 15 -21.00 9.88 -6.25
C ILE A 15 -20.53 8.60 -5.55
N GLN A 16 -21.43 7.82 -4.95
CA GLN A 16 -21.11 6.52 -4.36
C GLN A 16 -20.54 5.55 -5.40
N PHE A 17 -21.14 5.49 -6.59
CA PHE A 17 -20.71 4.61 -7.67
C PHE A 17 -19.34 5.03 -8.24
N MET A 18 -19.12 6.34 -8.39
CA MET A 18 -17.83 6.91 -8.80
C MET A 18 -16.76 6.67 -7.72
N LEU A 19 -17.05 6.96 -6.45
CA LEU A 19 -16.14 6.77 -5.32
C LEU A 19 -15.72 5.31 -5.17
N ASN A 20 -16.63 4.36 -5.37
CA ASN A 20 -16.30 2.94 -5.25
C ASN A 20 -15.33 2.47 -6.34
N LYS A 21 -15.37 3.10 -7.52
CA LYS A 21 -14.47 2.78 -8.64
C LYS A 21 -13.04 3.25 -8.39
N PHE A 22 -12.86 4.37 -7.68
CA PHE A 22 -11.54 4.93 -7.40
C PHE A 22 -10.95 4.47 -6.06
N THR A 23 -11.78 4.23 -5.05
CA THR A 23 -11.31 3.68 -3.76
C THR A 23 -11.03 2.19 -3.84
N LEU A 24 -11.63 1.50 -4.83
CA LEU A 24 -11.61 0.05 -5.01
C LEU A 24 -12.19 -0.74 -3.82
N GLN A 25 -12.90 -0.08 -2.89
CA GLN A 25 -13.46 -0.75 -1.73
C GLN A 25 -14.64 -1.66 -2.10
N PHE A 26 -14.82 -2.73 -1.34
CA PHE A 26 -16.05 -3.53 -1.44
C PHE A 26 -17.23 -2.73 -0.89
N LYS A 27 -18.40 -2.90 -1.53
CA LYS A 27 -19.64 -2.27 -1.04
C LYS A 27 -20.10 -2.87 0.29
N ASP A 28 -19.82 -4.15 0.50
CA ASP A 28 -20.08 -4.85 1.76
C ASP A 28 -18.91 -4.61 2.73
N GLN A 29 -19.21 -3.94 3.84
CA GLN A 29 -18.22 -3.59 4.85
C GLN A 29 -17.65 -4.82 5.56
N LEU A 30 -18.44 -5.88 5.77
CA LEU A 30 -17.94 -7.11 6.41
C LEU A 30 -16.94 -7.82 5.51
N LEU A 31 -17.20 -7.81 4.19
CA LEU A 31 -16.26 -8.35 3.20
C LEU A 31 -14.98 -7.51 3.14
N GLU A 32 -15.09 -6.18 3.20
CA GLU A 32 -13.94 -5.27 3.25
C GLU A 32 -13.10 -5.51 4.50
N GLU A 33 -13.70 -5.66 5.68
CA GLU A 33 -12.98 -5.95 6.92
C GLU A 33 -12.21 -7.27 6.83
N LYS A 34 -12.85 -8.34 6.33
CA LYS A 34 -12.19 -9.63 6.08
C LYS A 34 -11.03 -9.50 5.08
N TYR A 35 -11.20 -8.72 4.02
CA TYR A 35 -10.15 -8.46 3.04
C TYR A 35 -8.97 -7.71 3.68
N GLN A 36 -9.23 -6.69 4.49
CA GLN A 36 -8.19 -5.90 5.16
C GLN A 36 -7.41 -6.75 6.17
N ASP A 37 -8.08 -7.64 6.90
CA ASP A 37 -7.41 -8.58 7.82
C ASP A 37 -6.56 -9.61 7.06
N TYR A 38 -7.09 -10.16 5.96
CA TYR A 38 -6.33 -11.04 5.08
C TYR A 38 -5.07 -10.35 4.55
N GLN A 39 -5.19 -9.13 4.02
CA GLN A 39 -4.06 -8.33 3.53
C GLN A 39 -3.05 -8.01 4.62
N LEU A 40 -3.51 -7.70 5.84
CA LEU A 40 -2.66 -7.41 6.98
C LEU A 40 -1.76 -8.60 7.29
N ILE A 41 -2.34 -9.81 7.38
CA ILE A 41 -1.64 -11.02 7.80
C ILE A 41 -0.79 -11.60 6.66
N SER A 42 -1.36 -11.74 5.47
CA SER A 42 -0.71 -12.42 4.34
C SER A 42 0.41 -11.58 3.74
N ASN A 43 0.22 -10.26 3.64
CA ASN A 43 1.06 -9.42 2.78
C ASN A 43 1.80 -8.34 3.56
N ARG A 44 1.07 -7.48 4.29
CA ARG A 44 1.66 -6.29 4.92
C ARG A 44 2.60 -6.64 6.07
N LEU A 45 2.24 -7.59 6.93
CA LEU A 45 3.03 -7.93 8.10
C LEU A 45 4.37 -8.61 7.72
N PRO A 46 4.39 -9.60 6.81
CA PRO A 46 5.64 -10.13 6.29
C PRO A 46 6.48 -9.05 5.63
N LEU A 47 5.90 -8.22 4.76
CA LEU A 47 6.61 -7.13 4.10
C LEU A 47 7.28 -6.20 5.11
N PHE A 48 6.54 -5.73 6.11
CA PHE A 48 7.06 -4.83 7.13
C PHE A 48 8.23 -5.44 7.90
N LYS A 49 8.16 -6.73 8.27
CA LYS A 49 9.27 -7.43 8.94
C LYS A 49 10.53 -7.47 8.07
N HIS A 50 10.41 -7.80 6.79
CA HIS A 50 11.55 -7.85 5.88
C HIS A 50 12.11 -6.45 5.60
N LEU A 51 11.25 -5.44 5.40
CA LEU A 51 11.65 -4.06 5.21
C LEU A 51 12.38 -3.50 6.42
N THR A 52 11.81 -3.63 7.62
CA THR A 52 12.44 -3.14 8.85
C THR A 52 13.80 -3.82 9.09
N LEU A 53 13.89 -5.14 8.93
CA LEU A 53 15.16 -5.86 9.01
C LEU A 53 16.18 -5.34 7.99
N GLY A 54 15.80 -5.26 6.71
CA GLY A 54 16.70 -4.77 5.65
C GLY A 54 17.17 -3.33 5.88
N LEU A 55 16.27 -2.43 6.28
CA LEU A 55 16.59 -1.04 6.56
C LEU A 55 17.46 -0.87 7.82
N THR A 56 17.24 -1.67 8.85
CA THR A 56 18.12 -1.66 10.03
C THR A 56 19.53 -2.14 9.69
N LEU A 57 19.68 -3.21 8.92
CA LEU A 57 20.99 -3.69 8.47
C LEU A 57 21.70 -2.64 7.62
N ALA A 58 21.01 -2.06 6.63
CA ALA A 58 21.56 -0.99 5.81
C ALA A 58 22.00 0.23 6.66
N GLY A 59 21.19 0.58 7.66
CA GLY A 59 21.50 1.65 8.59
C GLY A 59 22.72 1.36 9.47
N ILE A 60 22.86 0.13 9.98
CA ILE A 60 24.05 -0.29 10.74
C ILE A 60 25.31 -0.19 9.87
N VAL A 61 25.27 -0.67 8.63
CA VAL A 61 26.39 -0.56 7.70
C VAL A 61 26.76 0.90 7.46
N ARG A 62 25.77 1.79 7.29
CA ARG A 62 26.00 3.23 7.13
C ARG A 62 26.62 3.86 8.38
N LEU A 63 26.18 3.47 9.58
CA LEU A 63 26.77 3.95 10.83
C LEU A 63 28.22 3.48 11.00
N CYS A 64 28.52 2.21 10.69
CA CYS A 64 29.89 1.71 10.68
C CYS A 64 30.79 2.50 9.70
N GLN A 65 30.28 2.81 8.51
CA GLN A 65 30.99 3.65 7.54
C GLN A 65 31.33 5.03 8.13
N ILE A 66 30.37 5.68 8.79
CA ILE A 66 30.57 7.00 9.41
C ILE A 66 31.62 6.94 10.52
N LEU A 67 31.61 5.87 11.33
CA LEU A 67 32.59 5.67 12.40
C LEU A 67 34.02 5.46 11.86
N ILE A 68 34.17 4.74 10.75
CA ILE A 68 35.47 4.40 10.15
C ILE A 68 36.08 5.61 9.44
N TYR A 69 35.29 6.30 8.62
CA TYR A 69 35.80 7.35 7.73
C TYR A 69 35.70 8.77 8.31
N GLY A 70 35.06 8.93 9.48
CA GLY A 70 34.82 10.22 10.11
C GLY A 70 33.69 10.98 9.42
N GLY A 71 32.68 11.41 10.19
CA GLY A 71 31.51 12.12 9.66
C GLY A 71 31.53 13.61 9.95
N SER A 72 31.08 14.41 8.98
CA SER A 72 30.61 15.78 9.21
C SER A 72 29.31 15.79 10.05
N VAL A 73 28.81 16.98 10.42
CA VAL A 73 27.60 17.24 11.23
C VAL A 73 26.32 16.50 10.74
N ILE A 74 26.35 15.90 9.55
CA ILE A 74 25.24 15.17 8.91
C ILE A 74 25.02 13.75 9.47
N TRP A 75 25.92 13.24 10.33
CA TRP A 75 25.80 11.93 11.01
C TRP A 75 24.46 11.69 11.75
N LEU A 76 23.77 12.77 12.13
CA LEU A 76 22.52 12.72 12.87
C LEU A 76 21.35 12.15 12.03
N ILE A 77 21.36 12.33 10.71
CA ILE A 77 20.29 11.85 9.82
C ILE A 77 20.25 10.30 9.77
N PRO A 78 21.35 9.59 9.50
CA PRO A 78 21.40 8.13 9.58
C PRO A 78 21.03 7.56 10.96
N VAL A 79 21.45 8.23 12.04
CA VAL A 79 21.11 7.82 13.42
C VAL A 79 19.61 7.94 13.65
N LEU A 80 19.00 9.10 13.32
CA LEU A 80 17.56 9.30 13.44
C LEU A 80 16.77 8.34 12.56
N PHE A 81 17.27 8.02 11.37
CA PHE A 81 16.66 7.03 10.49
C PHE A 81 16.62 5.64 11.15
N VAL A 82 17.74 5.15 11.68
CA VAL A 82 17.82 3.85 12.34
C VAL A 82 16.93 3.80 13.59
N VAL A 83 17.01 4.83 14.45
CA VAL A 83 16.18 4.92 15.66
C VAL A 83 14.69 4.99 15.29
N GLY A 84 14.34 5.74 14.24
CA GLY A 84 12.98 5.83 13.71
C GLY A 84 12.44 4.48 13.22
N VAL A 85 13.23 3.74 12.43
CA VAL A 85 12.82 2.41 11.94
C VAL A 85 12.67 1.40 13.08
N ILE A 86 13.58 1.39 14.06
CA ILE A 86 13.52 0.49 15.22
C ILE A 86 12.31 0.82 16.09
N SER A 87 12.10 2.10 16.43
CA SER A 87 10.96 2.52 17.26
C SER A 87 9.61 2.21 16.61
N LEU A 88 9.48 2.42 15.29
CA LEU A 88 8.31 1.98 14.53
C LEU A 88 8.13 0.47 14.55
N GLY A 89 9.21 -0.29 14.40
CA GLY A 89 9.21 -1.75 14.52
C GLY A 89 8.63 -2.21 15.85
N SER A 90 9.15 -1.67 16.96
CA SER A 90 8.67 -1.97 18.32
C SER A 90 7.21 -1.58 18.52
N PHE A 91 6.80 -0.41 18.04
CA PHE A 91 5.40 0.06 18.14
C PHE A 91 4.43 -0.86 17.39
N ILE A 92 4.79 -1.32 16.19
CA ILE A 92 3.92 -2.18 15.37
C ILE A 92 3.77 -3.58 15.95
N ILE A 93 4.79 -4.12 16.64
CA ILE A 93 4.66 -5.38 17.38
C ILE A 93 3.52 -5.28 18.41
N MET A 94 3.37 -4.13 19.07
CA MET A 94 2.32 -3.90 20.06
C MET A 94 0.96 -3.52 19.45
N LYS A 95 0.94 -2.84 18.30
CA LYS A 95 -0.29 -2.30 17.69
C LYS A 95 -0.34 -2.54 16.18
N LYS A 96 -0.58 -3.81 15.79
CA LYS A 96 -0.69 -4.25 14.39
C LYS A 96 -1.71 -3.47 13.55
N LYS A 97 -2.75 -2.89 14.17
CA LYS A 97 -3.74 -2.05 13.48
C LYS A 97 -3.12 -0.85 12.74
N TYR A 98 -2.00 -0.32 13.23
CA TYR A 98 -1.34 0.84 12.61
C TYR A 98 -0.30 0.47 11.55
N LEU A 99 -0.18 -0.79 11.17
CA LEU A 99 0.82 -1.29 10.23
C LEU A 99 0.76 -0.57 8.87
N ARG A 100 -0.46 -0.30 8.38
CA ARG A 100 -0.69 0.44 7.12
C ARG A 100 -0.06 1.84 7.17
N ILE A 101 -0.32 2.57 8.26
CA ILE A 101 0.23 3.92 8.47
C ILE A 101 1.75 3.86 8.65
N ALA A 102 2.27 2.86 9.36
CA ALA A 102 3.70 2.70 9.53
C ALA A 102 4.44 2.41 8.22
N LEU A 103 3.86 1.62 7.30
CA LEU A 103 4.44 1.41 5.97
C LEU A 103 4.51 2.71 5.16
N ILE A 104 3.45 3.53 5.20
CA ILE A 104 3.44 4.85 4.56
C ILE A 104 4.52 5.74 5.19
N PHE A 105 4.62 5.74 6.52
CA PHE A 105 5.62 6.55 7.22
C PHE A 105 7.05 6.12 6.87
N ILE A 106 7.34 4.81 6.83
CA ILE A 106 8.62 4.28 6.35
C ILE A 106 8.90 4.76 4.93
N ASN A 107 7.90 4.71 4.06
CA ASN A 107 8.03 5.16 2.67
C ASN A 107 8.47 6.62 2.60
N HIS A 108 7.92 7.50 3.43
CA HIS A 108 8.28 8.92 3.47
C HIS A 108 9.63 9.17 4.16
N LEU A 109 9.93 8.42 5.22
CA LEU A 109 11.20 8.49 5.93
C LEU A 109 12.38 8.06 5.03
N LEU A 110 12.16 7.15 4.08
CA LEU A 110 13.11 6.81 3.01
C LEU A 110 13.37 7.97 2.04
N ILE A 111 12.34 8.78 1.72
CA ILE A 111 12.53 9.96 0.88
C ILE A 111 13.43 10.95 1.61
N VAL A 112 13.14 11.22 2.89
CA VAL A 112 13.94 12.15 3.70
C VAL A 112 15.39 11.69 3.79
N SER A 113 15.63 10.39 4.02
CA SER A 113 16.99 9.87 4.04
C SER A 113 17.66 9.93 2.68
N SER A 114 16.93 9.94 1.56
CA SER A 114 17.49 10.10 0.21
C SER A 114 17.90 11.53 -0.14
N LEU A 115 17.43 12.55 0.60
CA LEU A 115 17.78 13.96 0.38
C LEU A 115 19.19 14.33 0.87
N GLU A 116 19.87 13.44 1.59
CA GLU A 116 21.25 13.65 2.02
C GLU A 116 22.18 13.71 0.79
N VAL A 117 22.60 14.92 0.43
CA VAL A 117 23.60 15.17 -0.61
C VAL A 117 24.98 15.22 0.04
N ASP A 118 25.79 14.21 -0.26
CA ASP A 118 27.21 14.16 0.06
C ASP A 118 28.02 14.60 -1.17
N ASN A 119 28.54 15.83 -1.15
CA ASN A 119 29.31 16.41 -2.26
C ASN A 119 30.58 15.62 -2.60
N GLN A 120 30.98 14.63 -1.77
CA GLN A 120 32.14 13.78 -2.01
C GLN A 120 31.80 12.49 -2.79
N CYS A 121 30.51 12.19 -2.99
CA CYS A 121 30.08 10.98 -3.70
C CYS A 121 30.06 11.17 -5.23
N SER A 122 30.44 10.12 -5.97
CA SER A 122 30.39 10.14 -7.43
C SER A 122 28.96 10.13 -7.98
N PRO A 123 28.70 10.66 -9.20
CA PRO A 123 27.38 10.59 -9.83
C PRO A 123 26.85 9.16 -9.97
N HIS A 124 27.72 8.18 -10.19
CA HIS A 124 27.35 6.76 -10.25
C HIS A 124 26.81 6.23 -8.93
N TYR A 125 27.35 6.70 -7.80
CA TYR A 125 26.82 6.36 -6.48
C TYR A 125 25.39 6.86 -6.31
N TYR A 126 25.10 8.10 -6.73
CA TYR A 126 23.76 8.68 -6.69
C TYR A 126 22.77 7.93 -7.58
N TYR A 127 23.19 7.50 -8.76
CA TYR A 127 22.38 6.66 -9.65
C TYR A 127 22.01 5.33 -8.98
N LEU A 128 22.99 4.61 -8.42
CA LEU A 128 22.78 3.34 -7.75
C LEU A 128 21.87 3.48 -6.51
N ARG A 129 22.11 4.52 -5.70
CA ARG A 129 21.30 4.84 -4.52
C ARG A 129 19.86 5.16 -4.92
N GLY A 130 19.66 6.01 -5.93
CA GLY A 130 18.35 6.38 -6.44
C GLY A 130 17.56 5.17 -6.97
N ALA A 131 18.22 4.29 -7.73
CA ALA A 131 17.61 3.06 -8.23
C ALA A 131 17.21 2.12 -7.07
N SER A 132 18.10 1.92 -6.10
CA SER A 132 17.85 1.07 -4.93
C SER A 132 16.68 1.59 -4.07
N MET A 133 16.62 2.90 -3.82
CA MET A 133 15.51 3.52 -3.09
C MET A 133 14.20 3.40 -3.88
N MET A 134 14.23 3.58 -5.20
CA MET A 134 13.04 3.42 -6.04
C MET A 134 12.49 2.00 -6.00
N CYS A 135 13.36 0.97 -5.97
CA CYS A 135 12.92 -0.41 -5.80
C CYS A 135 12.17 -0.60 -4.48
N ILE A 136 12.67 -0.05 -3.37
CA ILE A 136 12.00 -0.14 -2.06
C ILE A 136 10.65 0.59 -2.10
N HIS A 137 10.60 1.81 -2.65
CA HIS A 137 9.34 2.55 -2.80
C HIS A 137 8.32 1.75 -3.62
N LEU A 138 8.74 1.15 -4.74
CA LEU A 138 7.87 0.37 -5.61
C LEU A 138 7.31 -0.86 -4.89
N VAL A 139 8.12 -1.58 -4.12
CA VAL A 139 7.64 -2.72 -3.30
C VAL A 139 6.59 -2.25 -2.29
N ILE A 140 6.80 -1.12 -1.60
CA ILE A 140 5.83 -0.58 -0.64
C ILE A 140 4.53 -0.17 -1.36
N LEU A 141 4.63 0.50 -2.50
CA LEU A 141 3.48 0.98 -3.27
C LEU A 141 2.63 -0.17 -3.82
N LEU A 142 3.25 -1.24 -4.33
CA LEU A 142 2.53 -2.41 -4.86
C LEU A 142 1.73 -3.17 -3.79
N GLN A 143 2.16 -3.08 -2.52
CA GLN A 143 1.53 -3.75 -1.38
C GLN A 143 0.60 -2.82 -0.58
N SER A 144 0.49 -1.56 -1.00
CA SER A 144 -0.39 -0.56 -0.39
C SER A 144 -1.75 -0.54 -1.09
N GLU A 145 -2.79 -0.08 -0.38
CA GLU A 145 -4.06 0.24 -1.01
C GLU A 145 -3.85 1.31 -2.08
N PHE A 146 -4.63 1.24 -3.16
CA PHE A 146 -4.49 2.16 -4.29
C PHE A 146 -4.49 3.64 -3.87
N VAL A 147 -5.38 4.03 -2.95
CA VAL A 147 -5.47 5.42 -2.47
C VAL A 147 -4.17 5.86 -1.77
N ASP A 148 -3.61 5.02 -0.91
CA ASP A 148 -2.36 5.37 -0.20
C ASP A 148 -1.17 5.40 -1.15
N ALA A 149 -1.14 4.45 -2.09
CA ALA A 149 -0.09 4.38 -3.10
C ALA A 149 -0.15 5.62 -4.00
N PHE A 150 -1.34 6.05 -4.38
CA PHE A 150 -1.56 7.28 -5.15
C PHE A 150 -1.03 8.51 -4.42
N PHE A 151 -1.44 8.72 -3.17
CA PHE A 151 -0.95 9.85 -2.38
C PHE A 151 0.56 9.80 -2.15
N SER A 152 1.09 8.64 -1.78
CA SER A 152 2.53 8.47 -1.56
C SER A 152 3.32 8.77 -2.83
N LEU A 153 2.86 8.30 -4.00
CA LEU A 153 3.54 8.53 -5.26
C LEU A 153 3.54 10.00 -5.66
N ILE A 154 2.43 10.71 -5.46
CA ILE A 154 2.37 12.17 -5.67
C ILE A 154 3.40 12.86 -4.78
N ILE A 155 3.41 12.56 -3.49
CA ILE A 155 4.33 13.19 -2.53
C ILE A 155 5.79 12.91 -2.90
N ILE A 156 6.14 11.67 -3.22
CA ILE A 156 7.48 11.27 -3.68
C ILE A 156 7.89 12.09 -4.91
N THR A 157 7.01 12.17 -5.91
CA THR A 157 7.29 12.91 -7.14
C THR A 157 7.44 14.39 -6.87
N THR A 158 6.55 15.00 -6.10
CA THR A 158 6.60 16.43 -5.78
C THR A 158 7.89 16.77 -5.06
N ILE A 159 8.29 15.98 -4.06
CA ILE A 159 9.56 16.18 -3.35
C ILE A 159 10.74 16.08 -4.32
N ARG A 160 10.78 15.07 -5.19
CA ARG A 160 11.87 14.90 -6.16
C ARG A 160 11.96 16.05 -7.17
N LEU A 161 10.82 16.49 -7.71
CA LEU A 161 10.77 17.63 -8.63
C LEU A 161 11.22 18.92 -7.94
N LEU A 162 10.83 19.11 -6.68
CA LEU A 162 11.26 20.26 -5.89
C LEU A 162 12.76 20.21 -5.61
N THR A 163 13.34 19.04 -5.31
CA THR A 163 14.78 18.89 -5.15
C THR A 163 15.54 19.25 -6.43
N ILE A 164 15.07 18.77 -7.60
CA ILE A 164 15.64 19.15 -8.91
C ILE A 164 15.54 20.67 -9.11
N PHE A 165 14.38 21.26 -8.79
CA PHE A 165 14.17 22.71 -8.91
C PHE A 165 15.14 23.53 -8.07
N LEU A 166 15.47 23.06 -6.88
CA LEU A 166 16.37 23.77 -5.96
C LEU A 166 17.85 23.58 -6.28
N GLN A 167 18.23 22.46 -6.91
CA GLN A 167 19.63 22.08 -7.11
C GLN A 167 20.16 22.38 -8.51
N ASP A 168 19.32 22.25 -9.55
CA ASP A 168 19.76 22.37 -10.93
C ASP A 168 19.39 23.74 -11.52
N SER A 169 20.38 24.41 -12.12
CA SER A 169 20.18 25.68 -12.82
C SER A 169 19.52 25.52 -14.19
N ILE A 170 19.49 24.30 -14.73
CA ILE A 170 18.92 23.97 -16.04
C ILE A 170 17.83 22.93 -15.85
N PHE A 171 16.63 23.23 -16.35
CA PHE A 171 15.48 22.34 -16.26
C PHE A 171 15.44 21.36 -17.45
N PRO A 172 15.68 20.04 -17.26
CA PRO A 172 15.57 19.07 -18.34
C PRO A 172 14.10 18.69 -18.58
N TYR A 173 13.36 19.57 -19.26
CA TYR A 173 11.93 19.39 -19.56
C TYR A 173 11.57 18.01 -20.15
N PRO A 174 12.35 17.42 -21.10
CA PRO A 174 12.03 16.09 -21.63
C PRO A 174 12.05 14.99 -20.56
N SER A 175 13.05 15.02 -19.66
CA SER A 175 13.18 14.02 -18.59
C SER A 175 12.05 14.15 -17.56
N ILE A 176 11.62 15.37 -17.26
CA ILE A 176 10.49 15.63 -16.35
C ILE A 176 9.19 15.13 -16.97
N MET A 177 8.95 15.41 -18.25
CA MET A 177 7.76 14.93 -18.96
C MET A 177 7.71 13.40 -19.02
N ALA A 178 8.85 12.76 -19.29
CA ALA A 178 8.98 11.31 -19.24
C ALA A 178 8.68 10.74 -17.85
N ALA A 179 9.20 11.37 -16.79
CA ALA A 179 8.92 10.96 -15.42
C ALA A 179 7.42 11.05 -15.08
N ILE A 180 6.76 12.15 -15.45
CA ILE A 180 5.31 12.34 -15.24
C ILE A 180 4.50 11.24 -15.95
N LEU A 181 4.83 10.94 -17.21
CA LEU A 181 4.16 9.86 -17.96
C LEU A 181 4.37 8.49 -17.30
N LEU A 182 5.59 8.19 -16.86
CA LEU A 182 5.89 6.94 -16.15
C LEU A 182 5.14 6.82 -14.83
N ILE A 183 4.90 7.93 -14.13
CA ILE A 183 4.10 7.96 -12.89
C ILE A 183 2.65 7.59 -13.17
N PHE A 184 2.04 8.17 -14.23
CA PHE A 184 0.68 7.79 -14.61
C PHE A 184 0.58 6.32 -15.01
N TYR A 185 1.58 5.81 -15.73
CA TYR A 185 1.64 4.39 -16.07
C TYR A 185 1.77 3.51 -14.82
N LEU A 186 2.64 3.89 -13.87
CA LEU A 186 2.80 3.18 -12.60
C LEU A 186 1.51 3.18 -11.78
N LEU A 187 0.78 4.31 -11.71
CA LEU A 187 -0.53 4.39 -11.06
C LEU A 187 -1.54 3.44 -11.70
N TYR A 188 -1.57 3.38 -13.03
CA TYR A 188 -2.43 2.45 -13.75
C TYR A 188 -2.11 0.99 -13.43
N VAL A 189 -0.82 0.64 -13.35
CA VAL A 189 -0.38 -0.71 -12.94
C VAL A 189 -0.81 -1.01 -11.50
N ILE A 190 -0.60 -0.09 -10.55
CA ILE A 190 -1.01 -0.25 -9.15
C ILE A 190 -2.53 -0.41 -9.03
N TYR A 191 -3.30 0.36 -9.81
CA TYR A 191 -4.76 0.23 -9.89
C TYR A 191 -5.19 -1.16 -10.35
N LYS A 192 -4.63 -1.65 -11.45
CA LYS A 192 -4.94 -2.98 -11.99
C LYS A 192 -4.54 -4.09 -11.03
N ASN A 193 -3.39 -3.96 -10.37
CA ASN A 193 -2.91 -4.89 -9.38
C ASN A 193 -3.87 -5.00 -8.18
N ASN A 194 -4.30 -3.86 -7.62
CA ASN A 194 -5.27 -3.84 -6.51
C ASN A 194 -6.61 -4.44 -6.91
N LEU A 195 -7.10 -4.14 -8.12
CA LEU A 195 -8.33 -4.73 -8.65
C LEU A 195 -8.21 -6.26 -8.77
N ALA A 196 -7.08 -6.75 -9.29
CA ALA A 196 -6.83 -8.19 -9.41
C ALA A 196 -6.81 -8.89 -8.04
N PHE A 197 -6.10 -8.33 -7.05
CA PHE A 197 -6.07 -8.89 -5.69
C PHE A 197 -7.46 -8.95 -5.03
N ARG A 198 -8.27 -7.91 -5.22
CA ARG A 198 -9.64 -7.87 -4.68
C ARG A 198 -10.54 -8.89 -5.38
N SER A 199 -10.45 -8.99 -6.71
CA SER A 199 -11.18 -10.02 -7.47
C SER A 199 -10.78 -11.43 -7.04
N GLN A 200 -9.48 -11.68 -6.85
CA GLN A 200 -8.98 -12.97 -6.39
C GLN A 200 -9.52 -13.31 -5.00
N PHE A 201 -9.48 -12.36 -4.07
CA PHE A 201 -10.02 -12.56 -2.72
C PHE A 201 -11.52 -12.88 -2.74
N GLN A 202 -12.29 -12.18 -3.57
CA GLN A 202 -13.73 -12.42 -3.71
C GLN A 202 -14.02 -13.83 -4.25
N LEU A 203 -13.27 -14.28 -5.26
CA LEU A 203 -13.38 -15.64 -5.80
C LEU A 203 -13.05 -16.68 -4.73
N SER A 204 -11.94 -16.52 -4.01
CA SER A 204 -11.56 -17.43 -2.92
C SER A 204 -12.63 -17.50 -1.81
N CYS A 205 -13.32 -16.39 -1.54
CA CYS A 205 -14.43 -16.40 -0.58
C CYS A 205 -15.64 -17.19 -1.10
N LEU A 206 -15.97 -17.07 -2.39
CA LEU A 206 -17.05 -17.83 -3.02
C LEU A 206 -16.75 -19.32 -3.07
N ASP A 207 -15.52 -19.69 -3.44
CA ASP A 207 -15.09 -21.09 -3.48
C ASP A 207 -15.19 -21.74 -2.10
N ASN A 208 -14.73 -21.05 -1.05
CA ASN A 208 -14.85 -21.53 0.33
C ASN A 208 -16.32 -21.73 0.78
N GLN A 209 -17.24 -20.88 0.31
CA GLN A 209 -18.66 -21.03 0.62
C GLN A 209 -19.26 -22.24 -0.09
N TRP A 210 -18.88 -22.47 -1.35
CA TRP A 210 -19.30 -23.64 -2.11
C TRP A 210 -18.77 -24.93 -1.48
N ASP A 211 -17.51 -24.96 -1.08
CA ASP A 211 -16.91 -26.13 -0.42
C ASP A 211 -17.65 -26.45 0.88
N GLN A 212 -17.97 -25.43 1.68
CA GLN A 212 -18.77 -25.60 2.90
C GLN A 212 -20.17 -26.14 2.60
N ALA A 213 -20.87 -25.55 1.61
CA ALA A 213 -22.21 -25.97 1.22
C ALA A 213 -22.23 -27.43 0.71
N ILE A 214 -21.25 -27.81 -0.12
CA ILE A 214 -21.11 -29.17 -0.63
C ILE A 214 -20.84 -30.14 0.53
N THR A 215 -19.93 -29.80 1.44
CA THR A 215 -19.61 -30.65 2.59
C THR A 215 -20.85 -30.86 3.46
N THR A 216 -21.62 -29.82 3.75
CA THR A 216 -22.88 -29.94 4.50
C THR A 216 -23.93 -30.81 3.79
N LEU A 217 -23.94 -30.81 2.45
CA LEU A 217 -24.89 -31.59 1.66
C LEU A 217 -24.49 -33.07 1.59
N ILE A 218 -23.21 -33.38 1.69
CA ILE A 218 -22.69 -34.75 1.79
C ILE A 218 -22.93 -35.32 3.20
N ASP A 219 -22.67 -34.52 4.24
CA ASP A 219 -22.78 -34.96 5.64
C ASP A 219 -24.24 -35.11 6.09
N ASP A 220 -25.16 -34.27 5.56
CA ASP A 220 -26.60 -34.33 5.83
C ASP A 220 -27.41 -34.34 4.50
N PRO A 221 -27.71 -35.52 3.93
CA PRO A 221 -28.35 -35.65 2.61
C PRO A 221 -29.83 -35.23 2.56
N TYR A 222 -30.42 -34.82 3.69
CA TYR A 222 -31.82 -34.39 3.79
C TYR A 222 -31.94 -32.86 3.96
N LEU A 223 -31.34 -32.11 3.05
CA LEU A 223 -31.51 -30.66 2.99
C LEU A 223 -32.68 -30.30 2.06
N LEU A 224 -33.77 -29.79 2.65
CA LEU A 224 -34.83 -29.12 1.89
C LEU A 224 -34.38 -27.69 1.62
N ILE A 225 -34.10 -27.39 0.35
CA ILE A 225 -33.80 -26.04 -0.11
C ILE A 225 -35.14 -25.37 -0.41
N ASP A 226 -35.57 -24.45 0.46
CA ASP A 226 -36.75 -23.63 0.20
C ASP A 226 -36.34 -22.36 -0.56
N PHE A 227 -36.77 -22.27 -1.82
CA PHE A 227 -36.48 -21.14 -2.70
C PHE A 227 -37.61 -20.11 -2.59
N ASN A 228 -37.49 -19.18 -1.64
CA ASN A 228 -38.34 -18.01 -1.62
C ASN A 228 -37.62 -16.86 -2.35
N GLN A 229 -38.33 -16.15 -3.24
CA GLN A 229 -37.78 -15.26 -4.28
C GLN A 229 -36.78 -14.19 -3.79
N ASN A 230 -36.68 -13.95 -2.49
CA ASN A 230 -35.80 -12.95 -1.89
C ASN A 230 -34.76 -13.49 -0.89
N ASN A 231 -34.80 -14.78 -0.49
CA ASN A 231 -33.86 -15.36 0.47
C ASN A 231 -33.73 -16.88 0.32
N LEU A 232 -32.50 -17.38 0.35
CA LEU A 232 -32.17 -18.80 0.39
C LEU A 232 -32.14 -19.24 1.86
N ILE A 233 -33.09 -20.08 2.27
CA ILE A 233 -33.18 -20.59 3.65
C ILE A 233 -32.99 -22.12 3.59
N LEU A 234 -32.01 -22.62 4.34
CA LEU A 234 -31.75 -24.05 4.50
C LEU A 234 -32.57 -24.57 5.69
N ILE A 235 -33.51 -25.47 5.42
CA ILE A 235 -34.34 -26.10 6.47
C ILE A 235 -33.78 -27.50 6.73
N GLN A 236 -33.29 -27.73 7.95
CA GLN A 236 -32.90 -29.05 8.43
C GLN A 236 -34.13 -29.82 8.91
N LEU A 237 -34.36 -31.03 8.38
CA LEU A 237 -35.37 -31.94 8.91
C LEU A 237 -34.82 -32.64 10.16
N PRO A 238 -35.58 -32.71 11.26
CA PRO A 238 -35.20 -33.50 12.41
C PRO A 238 -35.19 -34.99 12.06
N LYS A 239 -34.19 -35.72 12.57
CA LYS A 239 -34.08 -37.18 12.46
C LYS A 239 -35.25 -37.92 13.10
#